data_AF-A0AAU4SRK3-F1
#
_entry.id   AF-A0AAU4SRK3-F1
#
_cell.length_a   1.000
_cell.length_b   1.000
_cell.length_c   1.000
_cell.angle_alpha   90.00
_cell.angle_beta   90.00
_cell.angle_gamma   90.00
#
_symmetry.space_group_name_H-M   'P 1'
#
loop_
_entity.id
_entity.type
_entity.pdbx_description
1 polymer ?
#
loop_
_entity_poly.entity_id
_entity_poly.type
_entity_poly.pdbx_seq_one_letter_code
_entity_poly.pdbx_strand_id
1 'polypeptide(L)'
;MTRLNTVVTWVDAREGLPPSGAPVAAATMGRYPVDSATESDAALGEEFWLVRPMVFKNRHFSEDGVQHRDCFVDSDGFVLFPYGLGSDEGETVTHWAELPTLPGGTTHGVLGEDVQPALQNAWSARPAT
;
A
#
# COMPACT_ATOMS: atom_id res chain seq x y z
N MET A 1 -25.85 14.30 7.27
CA MET A 1 -24.72 13.47 6.81
C MET A 1 -23.78 13.25 7.98
N THR A 2 -23.68 12.02 8.47
CA THR A 2 -22.71 11.67 9.49
C THR A 2 -21.32 11.71 8.87
N ARG A 3 -20.40 12.50 9.45
CA ARG A 3 -18.99 12.45 9.10
C ARG A 3 -18.44 11.11 9.59
N LEU A 4 -18.26 10.16 8.68
CA LEU A 4 -17.66 8.86 8.96
C LEU A 4 -16.14 9.02 8.88
N ASN A 5 -15.54 9.41 9.98
CA ASN A 5 -14.09 9.48 10.11
C ASN A 5 -13.67 8.20 10.86
N THR A 6 -12.91 7.32 10.21
CA THR A 6 -12.24 6.22 10.90
C THR A 6 -10.87 6.71 11.39
N VAL A 7 -10.57 6.43 12.65
CA VAL A 7 -9.21 6.63 13.20
C VAL A 7 -8.36 5.46 12.74
N VAL A 8 -7.20 5.74 12.18
CA VAL A 8 -6.25 4.76 11.68
C VAL A 8 -5.00 4.80 12.57
N THR A 9 -4.51 3.63 12.96
CA THR A 9 -3.23 3.50 13.66
C THR A 9 -2.13 3.27 12.63
N TRP A 10 -1.16 4.18 12.60
CA TRP A 10 0.04 4.05 11.78
C TRP A 10 1.16 3.41 12.61
N VAL A 11 1.85 2.45 12.01
CA VAL A 11 3.02 1.76 12.59
C VAL A 11 4.25 2.19 11.80
N ASP A 12 5.30 2.63 12.48
CA ASP A 12 6.60 2.89 11.86
C ASP A 12 7.16 1.57 11.30
N ALA A 13 7.50 1.54 10.02
CA ALA A 13 7.94 0.33 9.34
C ALA A 13 9.28 -0.22 9.88
N ARG A 14 10.03 0.58 10.64
CA ARG A 14 11.25 0.17 11.35
C ARG A 14 10.96 -0.50 12.69
N GLU A 15 9.81 -0.20 13.29
CA GLU A 15 9.41 -0.71 14.61
C GLU A 15 8.55 -1.96 14.50
N GLY A 16 7.79 -2.11 13.41
CA GLY A 16 6.96 -3.28 13.18
C GLY A 16 6.59 -3.45 11.72
N LEU A 17 6.46 -4.71 11.30
CA LEU A 17 6.06 -5.08 9.93
C LEU A 17 4.73 -5.83 9.94
N PRO A 18 3.92 -5.71 8.87
CA PRO A 18 2.68 -6.46 8.75
C PRO A 18 2.92 -7.99 8.65
N PRO A 19 1.87 -8.80 8.82
CA PRO A 19 1.91 -10.20 8.40
C PRO A 19 2.15 -10.32 6.89
N SER A 20 2.91 -11.34 6.48
CA SER A 20 3.16 -11.59 5.04
C SER A 20 1.85 -11.87 4.30
N GLY A 21 1.64 -11.18 3.18
CA GLY A 21 0.42 -11.21 2.38
C GLY A 21 -0.66 -10.22 2.84
N ALA A 22 -0.45 -9.47 3.93
CA ALA A 22 -1.42 -8.49 4.38
C ALA A 22 -1.48 -7.29 3.42
N PRO A 23 -2.68 -6.88 2.96
CA PRO A 23 -2.87 -5.63 2.25
C PRO A 23 -2.86 -4.46 3.26
N VAL A 24 -2.11 -3.41 2.96
CA VAL A 24 -1.88 -2.26 3.84
C VAL A 24 -2.00 -0.95 3.09
N ALA A 25 -2.31 0.12 3.82
CA ALA A 25 -2.01 1.48 3.38
C ALA A 25 -0.56 1.78 3.78
N ALA A 26 0.33 1.99 2.81
CA ALA A 26 1.73 2.31 3.02
C ALA A 26 1.98 3.81 2.79
N ALA A 27 2.57 4.50 3.76
CA ALA A 27 3.01 5.88 3.63
C ALA A 27 4.42 5.92 3.02
N THR A 28 4.47 6.26 1.74
CA THR A 28 5.69 6.23 0.91
C THR A 28 6.29 7.62 0.78
N MET A 29 7.60 7.74 1.02
CA MET A 29 8.37 8.96 0.78
C MET A 29 9.25 8.78 -0.45
N GLY A 30 9.34 9.80 -1.29
CA GLY A 30 10.18 9.80 -2.49
C GLY A 30 10.29 11.17 -3.13
N ARG A 31 10.82 11.21 -4.36
CA ARG A 31 10.93 12.42 -5.18
C ARG A 31 10.45 12.16 -6.59
N TYR A 32 9.74 13.11 -7.18
CA TYR A 32 9.36 13.00 -8.59
C TYR A 32 10.60 13.00 -9.50
N PRO A 33 10.60 12.19 -10.57
CA PRO A 33 11.71 12.15 -11.52
C PRO A 33 12.01 13.53 -12.09
N VAL A 34 13.29 13.85 -12.24
CA VAL A 34 13.73 15.10 -12.90
C VAL A 34 13.94 14.78 -14.37
N ASP A 35 12.88 14.72 -15.19
CA ASP A 35 13.06 14.52 -16.62
C ASP A 35 13.56 15.81 -17.28
N SER A 36 14.69 15.73 -17.99
CA SER A 36 15.43 16.91 -18.51
C SER A 36 14.94 17.41 -19.88
N ALA A 37 13.83 16.88 -20.41
CA ALA A 37 13.46 17.06 -21.81
C ALA A 37 12.15 17.83 -22.08
N THR A 38 11.32 18.12 -21.08
CA THR A 38 10.09 18.92 -21.28
C THR A 38 9.84 19.89 -20.14
N GLU A 39 9.43 21.10 -20.54
CA GLU A 39 9.40 22.34 -19.79
C GLU A 39 8.59 22.32 -18.47
N SER A 40 9.12 23.02 -17.47
CA SER A 40 8.37 23.82 -16.48
C SER A 40 7.25 23.17 -15.67
N ASP A 41 7.36 21.89 -15.30
CA ASP A 41 6.51 21.38 -14.22
C ASP A 41 7.17 21.66 -12.86
N ALA A 42 6.52 22.46 -12.02
CA ALA A 42 7.06 22.89 -10.73
C ALA A 42 7.35 21.71 -9.78
N ALA A 43 6.75 20.55 -10.05
CA ALA A 43 6.86 19.33 -9.25
C ALA A 43 8.15 18.52 -9.47
N LEU A 44 8.99 18.85 -10.46
CA LEU A 44 10.19 18.06 -10.77
C LEU A 44 11.21 18.10 -9.61
N GLY A 45 11.54 16.92 -9.08
CA GLY A 45 12.43 16.78 -7.92
C GLY A 45 11.79 17.12 -6.57
N GLU A 46 10.51 17.49 -6.53
CA GLU A 46 9.79 17.71 -5.28
C GLU A 46 9.66 16.41 -4.49
N GLU A 47 9.87 16.51 -3.17
CA GLU A 47 9.62 15.43 -2.24
C GLU A 47 8.11 15.22 -2.08
N PHE A 48 7.69 13.96 -2.11
CA PHE A 48 6.33 13.58 -1.81
C PHE A 48 6.28 12.65 -0.61
N TRP A 49 5.14 12.70 0.08
CA TRP A 49 4.78 11.72 1.11
C TRP A 49 3.32 11.34 0.92
N LEU A 50 3.08 10.15 0.39
CA LEU A 50 1.77 9.73 -0.11
C LEU A 50 1.38 8.36 0.44
N VAL A 51 0.08 8.12 0.56
CA VAL A 51 -0.46 6.83 0.98
C VAL A 51 -0.84 6.02 -0.26
N ARG A 52 -0.31 4.79 -0.36
CA ARG A 52 -0.59 3.87 -1.46
C ARG A 52 -1.05 2.51 -0.91
N PRO A 53 -2.03 1.84 -1.55
CA PRO A 53 -2.35 0.45 -1.22
C PRO A 53 -1.22 -0.46 -1.69
N MET A 54 -0.69 -1.30 -0.81
CA MET A 54 0.36 -2.26 -1.13
C MET A 54 0.13 -3.58 -0.38
N VAL A 55 0.82 -4.64 -0.78
CA VAL A 55 0.85 -5.93 -0.07
C VAL A 55 2.24 -6.15 0.50
N PHE A 56 2.32 -6.42 1.81
CA PHE A 56 3.59 -6.77 2.43
C PHE A 56 3.98 -8.21 2.10
N LYS A 57 5.26 -8.44 1.83
CA LYS A 57 5.85 -9.75 1.58
C LYS A 57 7.14 -9.88 2.38
N ASN A 58 7.19 -10.85 3.29
CA ASN A 58 8.44 -11.21 3.97
C ASN A 58 9.48 -11.82 3.01
N ARG A 59 9.01 -12.43 1.91
CA ARG A 59 9.83 -12.92 0.81
C ARG A 59 9.11 -12.70 -0.51
N HIS A 60 9.76 -11.98 -1.43
CA HIS A 60 9.29 -11.74 -2.79
C HIS A 60 10.41 -12.06 -3.77
N PHE A 61 10.05 -12.59 -4.93
CA PHE A 61 10.97 -12.77 -6.05
C PHE A 61 10.49 -11.86 -7.17
N SER A 62 11.33 -10.92 -7.56
CA SER A 62 11.10 -10.10 -8.74
C SER A 62 11.22 -10.95 -10.02
N GLU A 63 10.80 -10.39 -11.15
CA GLU A 63 10.81 -11.11 -12.45
C GLU A 63 12.21 -11.55 -12.88
N ASP A 64 13.24 -10.81 -12.50
CA ASP A 64 14.66 -11.14 -12.72
C ASP A 64 15.18 -12.25 -11.78
N GLY A 65 14.34 -12.76 -10.88
CA GLY A 65 14.68 -13.81 -9.91
C GLY A 65 15.39 -13.30 -8.66
N VAL A 66 15.58 -11.99 -8.50
CA VAL A 66 16.17 -11.43 -7.28
C VAL A 66 15.22 -11.62 -6.11
N GLN A 67 15.75 -12.13 -5.00
CA GLN A 67 14.97 -12.29 -3.78
C GLN A 67 15.02 -11.01 -2.94
N HIS A 68 13.85 -10.42 -2.73
CA HIS A 68 13.63 -9.34 -1.79
C HIS A 68 13.06 -9.89 -0.48
N ARG A 69 13.45 -9.27 0.64
CA ARG A 69 12.91 -9.55 1.97
C ARG A 69 12.24 -8.30 2.51
N ASP A 70 11.20 -8.52 3.30
CA ASP A 70 10.49 -7.49 4.04
C ASP A 70 10.12 -6.28 3.15
N CYS A 71 9.45 -6.54 2.05
CA CYS A 71 9.13 -5.55 1.03
C CYS A 71 7.63 -5.35 0.86
N PHE A 72 7.26 -4.19 0.32
CA PHE A 72 5.90 -3.81 0.00
C PHE A 72 5.75 -3.77 -1.52
N VAL A 73 4.74 -4.46 -2.05
CA VAL A 73 4.53 -4.62 -3.49
C VAL A 73 3.17 -4.05 -3.85
N ASP A 74 3.10 -3.15 -4.82
CA ASP A 74 1.81 -2.64 -5.32
C ASP A 74 1.22 -3.53 -6.43
N SER A 75 0.07 -3.11 -6.98
CA SER A 75 -0.62 -3.86 -8.05
C SER A 75 0.16 -3.93 -9.36
N ASP A 76 1.06 -2.98 -9.59
CA ASP A 76 1.87 -2.89 -10.80
C ASP A 76 3.21 -3.63 -10.64
N GLY A 77 3.43 -4.26 -9.48
CA GLY A 77 4.65 -5.01 -9.17
C GLY A 77 5.80 -4.15 -8.67
N PHE A 78 5.56 -2.86 -8.40
CA PHE A 78 6.60 -1.98 -7.87
C PHE A 78 6.93 -2.34 -6.41
N VAL A 79 8.22 -2.52 -6.14
CA VAL A 79 8.72 -3.02 -4.85
C VAL A 79 9.36 -1.89 -4.06
N LEU A 80 8.87 -1.67 -2.84
CA LEU A 80 9.41 -0.69 -1.89
C LEU A 80 9.88 -1.37 -0.61
N PHE A 81 10.86 -0.74 0.04
CA PHE A 81 11.45 -1.21 1.30
C PHE A 81 11.14 -0.24 2.44
N PRO A 82 11.13 -0.73 3.69
CA PRO A 82 11.10 0.14 4.86
C PRO A 82 12.21 1.19 4.81
N TYR A 83 11.90 2.41 5.22
CA TYR A 83 12.87 3.48 5.34
C TYR A 83 14.06 3.06 6.23
N GLY A 84 15.28 3.27 5.74
CA GLY A 84 16.52 2.87 6.42
C GLY A 84 17.00 1.45 6.13
N LEU A 85 16.27 0.67 5.32
CA LEU A 85 16.73 -0.63 4.82
C LEU A 85 16.99 -0.56 3.30
N GLY A 86 18.24 -0.29 2.92
CA GLY A 86 18.76 -0.64 1.60
C GLY A 86 18.46 0.29 0.43
N SER A 87 17.84 1.45 0.64
CA SER A 87 17.63 2.46 -0.41
C SER A 87 18.10 3.84 0.06
N ASP A 88 19.37 4.12 -0.15
CA ASP A 88 19.93 5.47 0.08
C ASP A 88 19.44 6.47 -0.98
N GLU A 89 18.88 6.00 -2.12
CA GLU A 89 18.50 6.86 -3.27
C GLU A 89 17.17 6.48 -3.95
N GLY A 90 16.15 6.04 -3.20
CA GLY A 90 14.86 5.65 -3.80
C GLY A 90 13.63 5.89 -2.91
N GLU A 91 12.46 5.66 -3.48
CA GLU A 91 11.20 5.65 -2.73
C GLU A 91 11.26 4.64 -1.56
N THR A 92 10.66 4.97 -0.42
CA THR A 92 10.68 4.13 0.79
C THR A 92 9.35 4.15 1.52
N VAL A 93 9.04 3.06 2.23
CA VAL A 93 7.89 2.99 3.14
C VAL A 93 8.32 3.46 4.52
N THR A 94 7.74 4.56 4.98
CA THR A 94 8.01 5.12 6.31
C THR A 94 7.10 4.49 7.37
N HIS A 95 5.82 4.35 7.05
CA HIS A 95 4.78 3.82 7.95
C HIS A 95 3.81 2.97 7.17
N TRP A 96 3.08 2.13 7.88
CA TRP A 96 1.95 1.39 7.32
C TRP A 96 0.77 1.37 8.29
N ALA A 97 -0.40 1.11 7.74
CA ALA A 97 -1.62 0.86 8.51
C ALA A 97 -2.44 -0.25 7.85
N GLU A 98 -3.22 -0.97 8.66
CA GLU A 98 -4.20 -1.91 8.14
C GLU A 98 -5.24 -1.17 7.27
N LEU A 99 -5.63 -1.79 6.15
CA LEU A 99 -6.71 -1.25 5.33
C LEU A 99 -8.06 -1.38 6.05
N PRO A 100 -9.09 -0.60 5.66
CA PRO A 100 -10.45 -0.90 6.04
C PRO A 100 -10.84 -2.34 5.68
N THR A 101 -11.79 -2.92 6.41
CA THR A 101 -12.39 -4.19 5.99
C THR A 101 -13.25 -3.98 4.76
N LEU A 102 -13.42 -5.04 3.96
CA LEU A 102 -14.31 -5.03 2.81
C LEU A 102 -15.77 -4.78 3.26
N PRO A 103 -16.57 -4.08 2.42
CA PRO A 103 -17.97 -3.82 2.73
C PRO A 103 -18.73 -5.11 3.07
N GLY A 104 -19.49 -5.09 4.16
CA GLY A 104 -20.30 -6.23 4.59
C GLY A 104 -19.50 -7.38 5.22
N GLY A 105 -18.21 -7.20 5.51
CA GLY A 105 -17.35 -8.24 6.11
C GLY A 105 -16.37 -7.71 7.16
N THR A 106 -15.57 -8.63 7.69
CA THR A 106 -14.52 -8.37 8.70
C THR A 106 -13.11 -8.61 8.17
N THR A 107 -12.96 -8.92 6.88
CA THR A 107 -11.67 -9.20 6.23
C THR A 107 -11.20 -8.02 5.38
N HIS A 108 -9.89 -7.84 5.26
CA HIS A 108 -9.28 -6.77 4.45
C HIS A 108 -9.10 -7.16 2.97
N GLY A 109 -9.32 -8.43 2.64
CA GLY A 109 -9.16 -8.97 1.30
C GLY A 109 -9.84 -10.33 1.15
N VAL A 110 -10.30 -10.62 -0.06
CA VAL A 110 -10.88 -11.89 -0.49
C VAL A 110 -10.28 -12.23 -1.85
N LEU A 111 -9.91 -13.49 -2.07
CA LEU A 111 -9.20 -13.95 -3.26
C LEU A 111 -9.88 -15.19 -3.86
N GLY A 112 -9.68 -15.43 -5.15
CA GLY A 112 -10.11 -16.67 -5.81
C GLY A 112 -11.63 -16.85 -5.84
N GLU A 113 -12.09 -18.08 -5.57
CA GLU A 113 -13.49 -18.48 -5.67
C GLU A 113 -14.43 -17.75 -4.68
N ASP A 114 -13.87 -17.19 -3.61
CA ASP A 114 -14.63 -16.47 -2.58
C ASP A 114 -15.05 -15.05 -3.00
N VAL A 115 -14.47 -14.51 -4.07
CA VAL A 115 -14.70 -13.12 -4.50
C VAL A 115 -16.16 -12.87 -4.88
N GLN A 116 -16.74 -13.73 -5.73
CA GLN A 116 -18.11 -13.58 -6.21
C GLN A 116 -19.14 -13.63 -5.08
N PRO A 117 -19.10 -14.62 -4.15
CA PRO A 117 -19.93 -14.62 -2.96
C PRO A 117 -19.80 -13.35 -2.11
N ALA A 118 -18.56 -12.87 -1.87
CA ALA A 118 -18.32 -11.68 -1.05
C ALA A 118 -18.96 -10.42 -1.68
N LEU A 119 -18.83 -10.23 -2.99
CA LEU A 119 -19.45 -9.12 -3.72
C LEU A 119 -20.98 -9.17 -3.66
N GLN A 120 -21.56 -10.36 -3.87
CA GLN A 120 -23.00 -10.53 -3.81
C GLN A 120 -23.56 -10.17 -2.42
N ASN A 121 -22.85 -10.56 -1.36
CA ASN A 121 -23.20 -10.21 0.02
C ASN A 121 -23.10 -8.70 0.27
N ALA A 122 -22.00 -8.06 -0.17
CA ALA A 122 -21.78 -6.63 -0.03
C ALA A 122 -22.88 -5.79 -0.71
N TRP A 123 -23.33 -6.19 -1.90
CA TRP A 123 -24.40 -5.49 -2.63
C TRP A 123 -25.80 -5.75 -2.07
N SER A 124 -26.01 -6.93 -1.49
CA SER A 124 -27.31 -7.30 -0.89
C SER A 124 -27.53 -6.61 0.46
N ALA A 125 -26.45 -6.23 1.14
CA ALA A 125 -26.48 -5.36 2.32
C ALA A 125 -26.88 -3.93 1.90
N ARG A 126 -28.19 -3.66 1.81
CA ARG A 126 -28.70 -2.29 1.56
C ARG A 126 -28.08 -1.31 2.57
N PRO A 127 -27.73 -0.08 2.14
CA PRO A 127 -27.48 1.00 3.08
C PRO A 127 -28.73 1.19 3.94
N ALA A 128 -28.57 1.17 5.27
CA ALA A 128 -29.62 1.68 6.13
C ALA A 128 -29.80 3.17 5.79
N THR A 129 -30.94 3.50 5.18
CA THR A 129 -31.38 4.89 4.94
C THR A 129 -31.59 5.63 6.24
#